data_AF-A0A516AGX7-F1
#
_entry.id   AF-A0A516AGX7-F1
#
_cell.length_a   1.000
_cell.length_b   1.000
_cell.length_c   1.000
_cell.angle_alpha   90.00
_cell.angle_beta   90.00
_cell.angle_gamma   90.00
#
_symmetry.space_group_name_H-M   'P 1'
#
loop_
_entity.id
_entity.type
_entity.pdbx_description
1 polymer ?
#
loop_
_entity_poly.entity_id
_entity_poly.type
_entity_poly.pdbx_seq_one_letter_code
_entity_poly.pdbx_strand_id
1 'polypeptide(L)'
;GDRVVTVARVGTGFSMEQLKEIRARIRPHLRRYDPHRAPAWLGSWRGAGKAKPDAILDSPTHGFVMEIRAAEIVPSDDYEFGHTLRFPRAVVPIREDKDWCDAVTESDLQEFLKDGRGLLTARRVRTKVEVQSDNDGEDTDDGKHHDGPAAKRRKSNSGGAAPRLGLSALRRGRSFGVLEGFRGTDTTTVPVASRLLRGAEVFVLNGDKEYSKGDLEAYVVRHGGRNMQNYIKKRTSLVVAASASDLRSQNLARTAQVDIVKYGYLFQSETEGRLLPLQPRFLLSTSSDTAQRFKHAFDRWGDAFYEDVTPETLRESMEDVADADLASISEDCLQRLSAHPRFRKSTQTLRKL
;
A
#
# COMPACT_ATOMS: atom_id res chain seq x y z
N GLY A 1 38.12 8.05 -5.90
CA GLY A 1 38.13 6.69 -6.44
C GLY A 1 36.70 6.21 -6.49
N ASP A 2 36.31 5.60 -7.60
CA ASP A 2 34.90 5.28 -7.93
C ASP A 2 34.42 4.10 -7.09
N ARG A 3 34.17 4.35 -5.81
CA ARG A 3 33.72 3.35 -4.84
C ARG A 3 32.21 3.17 -4.95
N VAL A 4 31.77 1.92 -4.87
CA VAL A 4 30.36 1.55 -4.84
C VAL A 4 30.06 0.89 -3.50
N VAL A 5 28.83 1.06 -3.03
CA VAL A 5 28.36 0.45 -1.77
C VAL A 5 27.26 -0.53 -2.12
N THR A 6 27.36 -1.75 -1.59
CA THR A 6 26.31 -2.75 -1.79
C THR A 6 25.12 -2.45 -0.88
N VAL A 7 23.91 -2.52 -1.44
CA VAL A 7 22.66 -2.14 -0.74
C VAL A 7 21.65 -3.29 -0.70
N ALA A 8 21.32 -3.87 -1.85
CA ALA A 8 20.29 -4.91 -1.92
C ALA A 8 20.46 -5.80 -3.15
N ARG A 9 19.87 -7.00 -3.07
CA ARG A 9 19.65 -7.89 -4.21
C ARG A 9 18.26 -7.67 -4.79
N VAL A 10 18.17 -7.46 -6.10
CA VAL A 10 16.91 -7.30 -6.84
C VAL A 10 16.78 -8.43 -7.85
N GLY A 11 15.63 -9.10 -7.87
CA GLY A 11 15.40 -10.27 -8.74
C GLY A 11 14.00 -10.32 -9.37
N THR A 12 13.20 -9.27 -9.21
CA THR A 12 11.83 -9.17 -9.75
C THR A 12 11.63 -7.81 -10.40
N GLY A 13 10.63 -7.70 -11.28
CA GLY A 13 10.33 -6.46 -12.02
C GLY A 13 10.94 -6.37 -13.41
N PHE A 14 11.34 -7.50 -13.99
CA PHE A 14 11.94 -7.56 -15.32
C PHE A 14 11.06 -8.38 -16.29
N SER A 15 10.89 -7.89 -17.51
CA SER A 15 10.40 -8.72 -18.62
C SER A 15 11.49 -9.68 -19.11
N MET A 16 11.09 -10.75 -19.81
CA MET A 16 12.07 -11.68 -20.40
C MET A 16 12.95 -11.02 -21.46
N GLU A 17 12.44 -10.04 -22.19
CA GLU A 17 13.21 -9.29 -23.19
C GLU A 17 14.25 -8.40 -22.52
N GLN A 18 13.86 -7.66 -21.48
CA GLN A 18 14.78 -6.83 -20.69
C GLN A 18 15.88 -7.67 -20.04
N LEU A 19 15.56 -8.86 -19.52
CA LEU A 19 16.59 -9.75 -18.96
C LEU A 19 17.59 -10.22 -20.02
N LYS A 20 17.15 -10.47 -21.26
CA LYS A 20 18.04 -10.84 -22.37
C LYS A 20 18.95 -9.67 -22.73
N GLU A 21 18.39 -8.47 -22.82
CA GLU A 21 19.12 -7.24 -23.11
C GLU A 21 20.18 -6.92 -22.04
N ILE A 22 19.79 -6.88 -20.77
CA ILE A 22 20.70 -6.68 -19.63
C ILE A 22 21.84 -7.70 -19.69
N ARG A 23 21.52 -8.97 -19.91
CA ARG A 23 22.51 -10.04 -20.01
C ARG A 23 23.47 -9.81 -21.18
N ALA A 24 22.98 -9.39 -22.34
CA ALA A 24 23.82 -9.11 -23.49
C ALA A 24 24.78 -7.93 -23.20
N ARG A 25 24.29 -6.87 -22.55
CA ARG A 25 25.07 -5.69 -22.18
C ARG A 25 26.19 -5.99 -21.17
N ILE A 26 25.91 -6.75 -20.11
CA ILE A 26 26.88 -6.95 -19.02
C ILE A 26 27.82 -8.15 -19.23
N ARG A 27 27.44 -9.14 -20.06
CA ARG A 27 28.20 -10.39 -20.23
C ARG A 27 29.66 -10.20 -20.64
N PRO A 28 30.03 -9.27 -21.54
CA PRO A 28 31.44 -9.01 -21.88
C PRO A 28 32.29 -8.52 -20.71
N HIS A 29 31.65 -7.90 -19.72
CA HIS A 29 32.31 -7.26 -18.57
C HIS A 29 32.20 -8.09 -17.28
N LEU A 30 31.51 -9.24 -17.33
CA LEU A 30 31.23 -10.07 -16.17
C LEU A 30 32.43 -10.96 -15.83
N ARG A 31 32.87 -10.93 -14.57
CA ARG A 31 33.95 -11.77 -14.03
C ARG A 31 33.46 -12.56 -12.82
N ARG A 32 33.93 -13.80 -12.68
CA ARG A 32 33.63 -14.62 -11.51
C ARG A 32 34.11 -13.91 -10.24
N TYR A 33 33.25 -13.86 -9.23
CA TYR A 33 33.58 -13.20 -7.98
C TYR A 33 34.49 -14.08 -7.11
N ASP A 34 35.60 -13.50 -6.65
CA ASP A 34 36.51 -14.10 -5.67
C ASP A 34 36.67 -13.13 -4.48
N PRO A 35 36.24 -13.51 -3.26
CA PRO A 35 36.41 -12.68 -2.06
C PRO A 35 37.86 -12.28 -1.78
N HIS A 36 38.84 -13.12 -2.13
CA HIS A 36 40.26 -12.83 -1.86
C HIS A 36 40.86 -11.87 -2.88
N ARG A 37 40.19 -11.68 -4.03
CA ARG A 37 40.62 -10.81 -5.13
C ARG A 37 39.54 -9.80 -5.49
N ALA A 38 38.80 -9.32 -4.49
CA ALA A 38 37.78 -8.31 -4.68
C ALA A 38 38.42 -6.98 -5.14
N PRO A 39 37.84 -6.31 -6.15
CA PRO A 39 38.38 -5.06 -6.67
C PRO A 39 38.20 -3.91 -5.67
N ALA A 40 39.08 -2.91 -5.75
CA ALA A 40 39.10 -1.78 -4.81
C ALA A 40 37.81 -0.96 -4.80
N TRP A 41 37.10 -0.88 -5.95
CA TRP A 41 35.83 -0.16 -6.06
C TRP A 41 34.69 -0.80 -5.23
N LEU A 42 34.77 -2.09 -4.90
CA LEU A 42 33.80 -2.79 -4.05
C LEU A 42 34.08 -2.61 -2.55
N GLY A 43 35.07 -1.78 -2.21
CA GLY A 43 35.40 -1.43 -0.83
C GLY A 43 35.77 -2.64 0.03
N SER A 44 35.21 -2.66 1.25
CA SER A 44 35.55 -3.67 2.27
C SER A 44 34.65 -4.90 2.21
N TRP A 45 33.59 -4.88 1.41
CA TRP A 45 32.60 -5.94 1.38
C TRP A 45 33.11 -7.20 0.68
N ARG A 46 32.78 -8.37 1.25
CA ARG A 46 33.24 -9.69 0.78
C ARG A 46 32.11 -10.68 0.48
N GLY A 47 30.86 -10.22 0.57
CA GLY A 47 29.68 -11.04 0.46
C GLY A 47 29.40 -11.85 1.72
N ALA A 48 28.13 -11.88 2.13
CA ALA A 48 27.63 -12.73 3.21
C ALA A 48 26.45 -13.56 2.71
N GLY A 49 26.38 -14.84 3.12
CA GLY A 49 25.25 -15.72 2.84
C GLY A 49 24.72 -15.65 1.41
N LYS A 50 23.43 -15.30 1.26
CA LYS A 50 22.72 -15.20 -0.04
C LYS A 50 23.00 -13.90 -0.81
N ALA A 51 23.69 -12.94 -0.19
CA ALA A 51 24.09 -11.68 -0.81
C ALA A 51 25.45 -11.78 -1.53
N LYS A 52 26.24 -12.82 -1.25
CA LYS A 52 27.47 -13.09 -2.00
C LYS A 52 27.15 -13.30 -3.49
N PRO A 53 27.78 -12.54 -4.40
CA PRO A 53 27.53 -12.64 -5.82
C PRO A 53 28.33 -13.80 -6.42
N ASP A 54 27.80 -14.42 -7.47
CA ASP A 54 28.53 -15.41 -8.27
C ASP A 54 29.54 -14.74 -9.20
N ALA A 55 29.18 -13.55 -9.69
CA ALA A 55 29.97 -12.75 -10.61
C ALA A 55 29.75 -11.25 -10.36
N ILE A 56 30.76 -10.46 -10.69
CA ILE A 56 30.76 -9.00 -10.60
C ILE A 56 31.16 -8.40 -11.95
N LEU A 57 30.85 -7.14 -12.18
CA LEU A 57 31.41 -6.40 -13.31
C LEU A 57 32.92 -6.20 -13.10
N ASP A 58 33.66 -5.98 -14.18
CA ASP A 58 35.07 -5.63 -14.09
C ASP A 58 35.30 -4.17 -13.69
N SER A 59 34.38 -3.29 -14.06
CA SER A 59 34.31 -1.87 -13.66
C SER A 59 32.85 -1.48 -13.36
N PRO A 60 32.61 -0.60 -12.36
CA PRO A 60 31.29 -0.01 -12.11
C PRO A 60 30.71 0.73 -13.32
N THR A 61 31.57 1.36 -14.12
CA THR A 61 31.19 2.13 -15.32
C THR A 61 30.56 1.28 -16.43
N HIS A 62 30.81 -0.03 -16.44
CA HIS A 62 30.15 -0.96 -17.37
C HIS A 62 28.76 -1.43 -16.87
N GLY A 63 28.30 -0.87 -15.75
CA GLY A 63 26.98 -1.11 -15.20
C GLY A 63 25.89 -0.29 -15.90
N PHE A 64 24.76 -0.19 -15.20
CA PHE A 64 23.62 0.63 -15.59
C PHE A 64 22.85 1.04 -14.35
N VAL A 65 22.10 2.14 -14.45
CA VAL A 65 21.22 2.61 -13.38
C VAL A 65 19.85 1.95 -13.51
N MET A 66 19.29 1.56 -12.37
CA MET A 66 17.98 0.94 -12.26
C MET A 66 17.14 1.71 -11.26
N GLU A 67 15.86 1.92 -11.59
CA GLU A 67 14.90 2.46 -10.63
C GLU A 67 14.25 1.33 -9.85
N ILE A 68 14.40 1.37 -8.52
CA ILE A 68 13.93 0.33 -7.61
C ILE A 68 12.83 0.91 -6.72
N ARG A 69 11.72 0.17 -6.60
CA ARG A 69 10.71 0.42 -5.57
C ARG A 69 10.78 -0.69 -4.52
N ALA A 70 10.74 -0.30 -3.26
CA ALA A 70 10.74 -1.19 -2.11
C ALA A 70 9.66 -0.77 -1.11
N ALA A 71 9.29 -1.66 -0.19
CA ALA A 71 8.31 -1.35 0.85
C ALA A 71 8.91 -0.51 1.98
N GLU A 72 10.15 -0.80 2.37
CA GLU A 72 10.86 -0.13 3.46
C GLU A 72 12.37 -0.45 3.38
N ILE A 73 13.17 0.34 4.11
CA ILE A 73 14.60 0.10 4.34
C ILE A 73 14.76 -0.50 5.74
N VAL A 74 15.39 -1.68 5.85
CA VAL A 74 15.53 -2.43 7.11
C VAL A 74 17.01 -2.68 7.43
N PRO A 75 17.42 -2.71 8.70
CA PRO A 75 18.78 -3.07 9.08
C PRO A 75 19.18 -4.45 8.54
N SER A 76 20.41 -4.58 8.03
CA SER A 76 20.95 -5.84 7.51
C SER A 76 22.47 -5.81 7.48
N ASP A 77 23.09 -6.90 7.95
CA ASP A 77 24.54 -7.10 7.90
C ASP A 77 25.01 -7.80 6.60
N ASP A 78 24.09 -8.12 5.69
CA ASP A 78 24.41 -8.84 4.43
C ASP A 78 25.09 -7.92 3.39
N TYR A 79 24.90 -6.61 3.52
CA TYR A 79 25.33 -5.57 2.57
C TYR A 79 26.14 -4.47 3.27
N GLU A 80 27.05 -3.82 2.54
CA GLU A 80 27.99 -2.83 3.11
C GLU A 80 27.29 -1.60 3.69
N PHE A 81 26.13 -1.22 3.14
CA PHE A 81 25.34 -0.09 3.62
C PHE A 81 24.78 -0.28 5.06
N GLY A 82 24.81 -1.51 5.60
CA GLY A 82 24.26 -1.84 6.93
C GLY A 82 22.72 -1.85 7.01
N HIS A 83 22.06 -1.55 5.88
CA HIS A 83 20.63 -1.68 5.68
C HIS A 83 20.39 -2.29 4.29
N THR A 84 19.20 -2.85 4.10
CA THR A 84 18.76 -3.42 2.83
C THR A 84 17.32 -3.04 2.54
N LEU A 85 16.85 -3.33 1.32
CA LEU A 85 15.50 -3.04 0.88
C LEU A 85 14.58 -4.23 1.11
N ARG A 86 13.38 -4.01 1.66
CA ARG A 86 12.35 -5.05 1.79
C ARG A 86 11.45 -5.07 0.56
N PHE A 87 11.30 -6.25 -0.05
CA PHE A 87 10.54 -6.47 -1.29
C PHE A 87 10.95 -5.54 -2.46
N PRO A 88 12.26 -5.40 -2.75
CA PRO A 88 12.71 -4.57 -3.85
C PRO A 88 12.27 -5.18 -5.18
N ARG A 89 11.76 -4.32 -6.07
CA ARG A 89 11.43 -4.65 -7.46
C ARG A 89 11.95 -3.56 -8.38
N ALA A 90 12.46 -3.95 -9.54
CA ALA A 90 12.77 -3.02 -10.60
C ALA A 90 11.45 -2.43 -11.13
N VAL A 91 11.33 -1.10 -11.14
CA VAL A 91 10.22 -0.38 -11.80
C VAL A 91 10.67 0.08 -13.17
N VAL A 92 11.91 0.54 -13.27
CA VAL A 92 12.59 0.81 -14.54
C VAL A 92 13.90 0.01 -14.54
N PRO A 93 13.93 -1.17 -15.20
CA PRO A 93 15.10 -2.05 -15.20
C PRO A 93 16.39 -1.43 -15.71
N ILE A 94 16.30 -0.62 -16.78
CA ILE A 94 17.42 0.12 -17.35
C ILE A 94 16.95 1.58 -17.50
N ARG A 95 17.64 2.50 -16.82
CA ARG A 95 17.49 3.95 -17.03
C ARG A 95 18.47 4.37 -18.11
N GLU A 96 18.00 4.51 -19.34
CA GLU A 96 18.82 4.96 -20.47
C GLU A 96 19.17 6.45 -20.39
N ASP A 97 18.37 7.21 -19.65
CA ASP A 97 18.55 8.64 -19.40
C ASP A 97 19.60 8.97 -18.33
N LYS A 98 20.20 7.96 -17.71
CA LYS A 98 21.15 8.10 -16.61
C LYS A 98 22.40 7.28 -16.82
N ASP A 99 23.55 7.87 -16.48
CA ASP A 99 24.82 7.16 -16.43
C ASP A 99 25.11 6.63 -15.02
N TRP A 100 26.10 5.75 -14.88
CA TRP A 100 26.56 5.18 -13.61
C TRP A 100 26.75 6.24 -12.50
N CYS A 101 27.28 7.41 -12.86
CA CYS A 101 27.55 8.51 -11.94
C CYS A 101 26.29 9.19 -11.40
N ASP A 102 25.13 9.02 -12.07
CA ASP A 102 23.83 9.55 -11.64
C ASP A 102 23.11 8.61 -10.66
N ALA A 103 23.76 7.51 -10.27
CA ALA A 103 23.26 6.62 -9.25
C ALA A 103 23.17 7.33 -7.88
N VAL A 104 22.22 6.88 -7.06
CA VAL A 104 22.02 7.41 -5.71
C VAL A 104 23.29 7.27 -4.87
N THR A 105 23.66 8.32 -4.15
CA THR A 105 24.84 8.30 -3.29
C THR A 105 24.53 7.67 -1.94
N GLU A 106 25.58 7.25 -1.21
CA GLU A 106 25.43 6.77 0.17
C GLU A 106 24.81 7.85 1.07
N SER A 107 25.20 9.12 0.87
CA SER A 107 24.68 10.26 1.61
C SER A 107 23.19 10.45 1.39
N ASP A 108 22.72 10.35 0.15
CA ASP A 108 21.29 10.47 -0.17
C ASP A 108 20.49 9.35 0.53
N LEU A 109 20.98 8.10 0.49
CA LEU A 109 20.33 6.99 1.18
C LEU A 109 20.35 7.16 2.71
N GLN A 110 21.42 7.73 3.28
CA GLN A 110 21.48 8.08 4.70
C GLN A 110 20.52 9.22 5.05
N GLU A 111 20.30 10.18 4.16
CA GLU A 111 19.31 11.23 4.30
C GLU A 111 17.88 10.65 4.25
N PHE A 112 17.58 9.74 3.32
CA PHE A 112 16.32 8.97 3.34
C PHE A 112 16.07 8.25 4.68
N LEU A 113 17.12 7.73 5.33
CA LEU A 113 17.03 7.11 6.66
C LEU A 113 16.84 8.11 7.81
N LYS A 114 17.26 9.38 7.63
CA LYS A 114 17.04 10.46 8.60
C LYS A 114 15.65 11.06 8.42
N ASP A 115 15.27 11.36 7.19
CA ASP A 115 13.98 11.96 6.81
C ASP A 115 12.82 10.99 6.96
N GLY A 116 13.05 9.68 6.78
CA GLY A 116 12.09 8.64 7.16
C GLY A 116 11.73 8.65 8.64
N ARG A 117 12.52 9.32 9.51
CA ARG A 117 12.14 9.61 10.91
C ARG A 117 11.27 10.85 11.06
N GLY A 118 11.38 11.83 10.16
CA GLY A 118 10.61 13.08 10.16
C GLY A 118 9.25 12.96 9.45
N LEU A 119 9.18 12.17 8.37
CA LEU A 119 7.97 11.99 7.56
C LEU A 119 6.86 11.20 8.29
N LEU A 120 7.19 10.53 9.39
CA LEU A 120 6.25 9.73 10.19
C LEU A 120 5.72 10.45 11.44
N THR A 121 6.20 11.67 11.74
CA THR A 121 5.70 12.50 12.84
C THR A 121 5.05 13.82 12.39
N ALA A 122 5.16 14.20 11.13
CA ALA A 122 4.57 15.43 10.60
C ALA A 122 3.35 15.15 9.69
N ARG A 123 2.29 14.56 10.25
CA ARG A 123 0.93 14.82 9.74
C ARG A 123 0.53 16.20 10.25
N ARG A 124 0.79 17.24 9.42
CA ARG A 124 0.34 18.65 9.45
C ARG A 124 1.51 19.43 8.81
N VAL A 125 1.41 20.18 7.72
CA VAL A 125 0.36 21.05 7.19
C VAL A 125 0.63 21.15 5.68
N ARG A 126 -0.40 21.09 4.83
CA ARG A 126 -0.26 21.66 3.47
C ARG A 126 -0.01 23.15 3.68
N THR A 127 1.22 23.62 3.55
CA THR A 127 1.51 25.04 3.50
C THR A 127 0.81 25.58 2.27
N LYS A 128 -0.20 26.40 2.55
CA LYS A 128 -0.91 27.22 1.58
C LYS A 128 0.15 28.06 0.87
N VAL A 129 0.18 27.95 -0.44
CA VAL A 129 0.88 28.90 -1.30
C VAL A 129 0.18 30.24 -1.07
N GLU A 130 0.82 31.15 -0.35
CA GLU A 130 0.43 32.56 -0.30
C GLU A 130 1.56 33.38 -0.90
N VAL A 131 1.15 34.12 -1.91
CA VAL A 131 1.92 35.00 -2.79
C VAL A 131 2.39 36.21 -1.98
N GLN A 132 3.63 36.63 -2.23
CA GLN A 132 4.21 37.87 -1.72
C GLN A 132 3.34 39.08 -2.05
N SER A 133 3.13 39.94 -1.06
CA SER A 133 2.89 41.36 -1.28
C SER A 133 3.53 42.14 -0.13
N ASP A 134 4.48 42.99 -0.53
CA ASP A 134 5.22 43.95 0.27
C ASP A 134 4.26 44.98 0.94
N ASN A 135 4.54 45.36 2.19
CA ASN A 135 4.64 46.77 2.58
C ASN A 135 5.25 46.96 3.98
N ASP A 136 5.95 48.09 4.09
CA ASP A 136 6.83 48.56 5.15
C ASP A 136 6.18 48.97 6.49
N GLY A 137 6.99 49.07 7.55
CA GLY A 137 6.63 49.76 8.80
C GLY A 137 7.63 49.57 9.95
N GLU A 138 8.36 50.65 10.26
CA GLU A 138 9.45 50.86 11.22
C GLU A 138 9.10 50.81 12.74
N ASP A 139 10.15 51.01 13.55
CA ASP A 139 10.21 51.48 14.97
C ASP A 139 10.44 50.43 16.08
N THR A 140 11.68 50.31 16.63
CA THR A 140 12.29 51.03 17.80
C THR A 140 11.59 50.68 19.12
N ASP A 141 12.17 50.50 20.32
CA ASP A 141 13.47 50.65 20.99
C ASP A 141 13.27 50.08 22.43
N ASP A 142 14.37 49.83 23.14
CA ASP A 142 14.57 49.89 24.59
C ASP A 142 14.01 48.85 25.60
N GLY A 143 14.89 48.48 26.55
CA GLY A 143 14.51 48.51 27.97
C GLY A 143 14.36 47.22 28.79
N LYS A 144 15.50 46.57 29.13
CA LYS A 144 15.96 46.23 30.51
C LYS A 144 15.00 45.62 31.58
N HIS A 145 15.52 44.58 32.24
CA HIS A 145 15.49 44.23 33.69
C HIS A 145 14.71 43.01 34.24
N HIS A 146 15.48 42.17 34.97
CA HIS A 146 15.18 41.36 36.18
C HIS A 146 14.23 40.14 36.02
N ASP A 147 14.44 38.95 36.59
CA ASP A 147 15.38 38.42 37.60
C ASP A 147 15.51 36.89 37.43
N GLY A 148 16.71 36.35 37.72
CA GLY A 148 16.92 34.92 38.02
C GLY A 148 16.60 34.61 39.50
N PRO A 149 16.61 33.34 39.93
CA PRO A 149 17.87 32.69 40.33
C PRO A 149 18.03 31.28 39.72
N ALA A 150 19.21 30.87 39.24
CA ALA A 150 20.36 30.32 40.00
C ALA A 150 20.02 29.02 40.77
N ALA A 151 20.83 27.96 40.85
CA ALA A 151 22.07 27.52 40.22
C ALA A 151 22.31 26.08 40.75
N LYS A 152 22.99 25.21 39.99
CA LYS A 152 24.09 24.37 40.50
C LYS A 152 24.77 23.59 39.36
N ARG A 153 25.84 24.19 38.84
CA ARG A 153 26.95 23.48 38.21
C ARG A 153 27.82 22.88 39.31
N ARG A 154 28.26 21.63 39.16
CA ARG A 154 29.53 21.16 39.73
C ARG A 154 30.51 20.88 38.60
N LYS A 155 31.75 21.27 38.88
CA LYS A 155 32.87 21.55 37.99
C LYS A 155 33.76 20.31 37.83
N SER A 156 34.41 20.27 36.68
CA SER A 156 35.50 19.43 36.20
C SER A 156 36.51 18.92 37.22
N ASN A 157 37.12 17.76 36.93
CA ASN A 157 38.58 17.69 36.91
C ASN A 157 39.11 16.73 35.84
N SER A 158 40.18 17.18 35.21
CA SER A 158 40.94 16.62 34.09
C SER A 158 41.92 15.53 34.51
N GLY A 159 42.11 14.53 33.64
CA GLY A 159 43.24 13.59 33.66
C GLY A 159 43.20 12.76 32.38
N GLY A 160 44.18 12.95 31.49
CA GLY A 160 44.14 12.51 30.11
C GLY A 160 44.23 11.00 29.89
N ALA A 161 43.41 10.51 28.95
CA ALA A 161 43.70 9.44 28.02
C ALA A 161 42.71 9.55 26.86
N ALA A 162 43.19 9.59 25.62
CA ALA A 162 42.36 9.77 24.43
C ALA A 162 41.25 8.68 24.35
N PRO A 163 39.96 9.03 24.22
CA PRO A 163 38.93 8.04 24.03
C PRO A 163 38.88 7.66 22.55
N ARG A 164 39.24 6.42 22.26
CA ARG A 164 38.87 5.73 21.02
C ARG A 164 37.35 5.87 20.84
N LEU A 165 36.93 6.44 19.71
CA LEU A 165 35.54 6.46 19.25
C LEU A 165 35.02 5.02 19.17
N GLY A 166 34.39 4.56 20.24
CA GLY A 166 33.69 3.28 20.30
C GLY A 166 32.41 3.37 19.49
N LEU A 167 32.47 2.87 18.25
CA LEU A 167 31.35 2.64 17.33
C LEU A 167 30.36 1.55 17.81
N SER A 168 30.17 1.37 19.12
CA SER A 168 29.37 0.26 19.68
C SER A 168 27.91 0.61 19.99
N ALA A 169 27.47 1.86 19.78
CA ALA A 169 26.11 2.29 20.09
C ALA A 169 25.11 2.24 18.91
N LEU A 170 25.55 2.01 17.66
CA LEU A 170 24.65 1.91 16.50
C LEU A 170 23.96 0.54 16.32
N ARG A 171 24.29 -0.47 17.14
CA ARG A 171 23.84 -1.87 16.96
C ARG A 171 22.43 -2.21 17.47
N ARG A 172 21.57 -1.22 17.72
CA ARG A 172 20.14 -1.48 17.98
C ARG A 172 19.26 -0.68 17.01
N GLY A 173 19.39 -1.01 15.73
CA GLY A 173 18.43 -0.59 14.72
C GLY A 173 17.09 -1.25 15.00
N ARG A 174 16.14 -0.48 15.56
CA ARG A 174 14.73 -0.85 15.54
C ARG A 174 14.33 -1.03 14.07
N SER A 175 13.75 -2.18 13.73
CA SER A 175 13.11 -2.38 12.44
C SER A 175 12.11 -1.26 12.20
N PHE A 176 12.29 -0.48 11.14
CA PHE A 176 11.18 0.28 10.60
C PHE A 176 10.13 -0.76 10.20
N GLY A 177 8.89 -0.52 10.62
CA GLY A 177 7.81 -1.45 10.33
C GLY A 177 7.02 -0.97 9.13
N VAL A 178 6.36 -1.95 8.54
CA VAL A 178 5.63 -1.93 7.28
C VAL A 178 4.80 -0.64 7.08
N LEU A 179 4.71 -0.15 5.84
CA LEU A 179 3.80 0.95 5.44
C LEU A 179 2.40 0.74 6.05
N GLU A 180 1.76 1.80 6.53
CA GLU A 180 0.50 1.73 7.30
C GLU A 180 -0.59 0.93 6.59
N GLY A 181 -0.76 1.09 5.27
CA GLY A 181 -1.72 0.30 4.48
C GLY A 181 -1.38 -1.19 4.29
N PHE A 182 -0.16 -1.61 4.63
CA PHE A 182 0.34 -2.97 4.53
C PHE A 182 0.66 -3.60 5.91
N ARG A 183 0.61 -2.83 7.00
CA ARG A 183 0.60 -3.39 8.35
C ARG A 183 -0.74 -4.05 8.59
N GLY A 184 -0.71 -5.27 9.13
CA GLY A 184 -1.90 -5.80 9.77
C GLY A 184 -2.19 -4.98 11.02
N THR A 185 -3.45 -4.64 11.23
CA THR A 185 -3.84 -3.94 12.46
C THR A 185 -3.54 -4.83 13.65
N ASP A 186 -2.91 -4.25 14.68
CA ASP A 186 -2.70 -4.95 15.94
C ASP A 186 -4.08 -5.16 16.59
N THR A 187 -4.56 -6.40 16.49
CA THR A 187 -5.87 -6.80 16.96
C THR A 187 -5.80 -7.57 18.28
N THR A 188 -4.62 -7.61 18.92
CA THR A 188 -4.39 -8.36 20.16
C THR A 188 -5.22 -7.87 21.34
N THR A 189 -5.61 -6.58 21.34
CA THR A 189 -6.39 -5.95 22.43
C THR A 189 -7.87 -5.75 22.10
N VAL A 190 -8.37 -6.28 20.98
CA VAL A 190 -9.76 -6.09 20.59
C VAL A 190 -10.68 -7.00 21.41
N PRO A 191 -11.64 -6.45 22.19
CA PRO A 191 -12.56 -7.26 22.97
C PRO A 191 -13.53 -8.00 22.06
N VAL A 192 -13.77 -9.28 22.34
CA VAL A 192 -14.75 -10.08 21.59
C VAL A 192 -16.16 -9.64 22.00
N ALA A 193 -16.90 -9.03 21.08
CA ALA A 193 -18.28 -8.58 21.30
C ALA A 193 -19.30 -9.65 20.88
N SER A 194 -19.02 -10.40 19.81
CA SER A 194 -19.90 -11.50 19.38
C SER A 194 -19.11 -12.66 18.76
N ARG A 195 -19.83 -13.73 18.40
CA ARG A 195 -19.26 -14.92 17.76
C ARG A 195 -19.80 -15.12 16.34
N LEU A 196 -20.31 -14.06 15.71
CA LEU A 196 -20.92 -14.08 14.38
C LEU A 196 -19.99 -14.66 13.32
N LEU A 197 -18.70 -14.31 13.38
CA LEU A 197 -17.67 -14.74 12.45
C LEU A 197 -16.82 -15.89 13.00
N ARG A 198 -17.31 -16.63 14.00
CA ARG A 198 -16.55 -17.71 14.63
C ARG A 198 -16.08 -18.74 13.60
N GLY A 199 -14.76 -18.88 13.49
CA GLY A 199 -14.13 -19.85 12.60
C GLY A 199 -14.00 -19.37 11.14
N ALA A 200 -14.57 -18.21 10.79
CA ALA A 200 -14.37 -17.60 9.48
C ALA A 200 -12.98 -16.95 9.38
N GLU A 201 -12.29 -17.20 8.27
CA GLU A 201 -11.07 -16.49 7.92
C GLU A 201 -11.40 -15.41 6.90
N VAL A 202 -11.32 -14.15 7.31
CA VAL A 202 -11.76 -13.00 6.51
C VAL A 202 -10.54 -12.20 6.06
N PHE A 203 -10.45 -11.92 4.76
CA PHE A 203 -9.42 -11.06 4.19
C PHE A 203 -10.02 -9.70 3.83
N VAL A 204 -9.56 -8.63 4.49
CA VAL A 204 -9.97 -7.25 4.17
C VAL A 204 -9.00 -6.66 3.13
N LEU A 205 -9.53 -6.31 1.96
CA LEU A 205 -8.74 -5.74 0.87
C LEU A 205 -8.43 -4.25 1.07
N ASN A 206 -9.48 -3.47 1.31
CA ASN A 206 -9.44 -2.03 1.47
C ASN A 206 -10.61 -1.56 2.36
N GLY A 207 -10.52 -0.31 2.80
CA GLY A 207 -11.61 0.43 3.42
C GLY A 207 -11.86 1.73 2.66
N ASP A 208 -12.71 2.60 3.19
CA ASP A 208 -13.02 3.91 2.64
C ASP A 208 -12.78 5.02 3.67
N LYS A 209 -13.44 6.17 3.49
CA LYS A 209 -13.32 7.33 4.39
C LYS A 209 -14.08 7.13 5.70
N GLU A 210 -15.10 6.29 5.72
CA GLU A 210 -15.93 6.02 6.90
C GLU A 210 -15.27 4.94 7.76
N TYR A 211 -14.84 3.85 7.12
CA TYR A 211 -14.20 2.72 7.77
C TYR A 211 -12.86 2.44 7.12
N SER A 212 -11.78 2.67 7.86
CA SER A 212 -10.45 2.32 7.36
C SER A 212 -10.30 0.80 7.25
N LYS A 213 -9.32 0.35 6.47
CA LYS A 213 -8.97 -1.08 6.41
C LYS A 213 -8.75 -1.65 7.82
N GLY A 214 -8.10 -0.88 8.69
CA GLY A 214 -7.81 -1.32 10.05
C GLY A 214 -9.04 -1.46 10.93
N ASP A 215 -10.03 -0.59 10.75
CA ASP A 215 -11.31 -0.66 11.48
C ASP A 215 -12.08 -1.91 11.09
N LEU A 216 -12.11 -2.23 9.79
CA LEU A 216 -12.73 -3.46 9.27
C LEU A 216 -12.00 -4.72 9.76
N GLU A 217 -10.66 -4.70 9.81
CA GLU A 217 -9.87 -5.80 10.37
C GLU A 217 -10.16 -6.01 11.87
N ALA A 218 -10.25 -4.93 12.63
CA ALA A 218 -10.61 -4.97 14.05
C ALA A 218 -12.06 -5.46 14.24
N TYR A 219 -12.98 -5.04 13.39
CA TYR A 219 -14.37 -5.50 13.38
C TYR A 219 -14.44 -7.02 13.20
N VAL A 220 -13.71 -7.59 12.22
CA VAL A 220 -13.66 -9.05 12.01
C VAL A 220 -13.25 -9.78 13.30
N VAL A 221 -12.20 -9.31 13.97
CA VAL A 221 -11.69 -9.94 15.20
C VAL A 221 -12.67 -9.77 16.36
N ARG A 222 -13.27 -8.58 16.50
CA ARG A 222 -14.30 -8.27 17.50
C ARG A 222 -15.49 -9.24 17.43
N HIS A 223 -15.84 -9.72 16.24
CA HIS A 223 -16.94 -10.65 16.03
C HIS A 223 -16.50 -12.13 15.95
N GLY A 224 -15.27 -12.43 16.40
CA GLY A 224 -14.76 -13.80 16.55
C GLY A 224 -14.17 -14.42 15.28
N GLY A 225 -13.97 -13.62 14.23
CA GLY A 225 -13.31 -14.02 12.99
C GLY A 225 -11.79 -13.93 13.08
N ARG A 226 -11.11 -14.62 12.15
CA ARG A 226 -9.66 -14.50 11.95
C ARG A 226 -9.38 -13.57 10.79
N ASN A 227 -8.73 -12.44 11.07
CA ASN A 227 -8.26 -11.53 10.04
C ASN A 227 -7.05 -12.13 9.28
N MET A 228 -7.14 -12.17 7.96
CA MET A 228 -6.11 -12.64 7.05
C MET A 228 -5.47 -11.45 6.33
N GLN A 229 -4.15 -11.47 6.13
CA GLN A 229 -3.44 -10.39 5.42
C GLN A 229 -3.35 -10.60 3.91
N ASN A 230 -3.59 -11.83 3.44
CA ASN A 230 -3.61 -12.20 2.04
C ASN A 230 -4.68 -13.26 1.80
N TYR A 231 -5.20 -13.29 0.58
CA TYR A 231 -6.08 -14.36 0.12
C TYR A 231 -5.30 -15.68 0.00
N ILE A 232 -5.84 -16.74 0.61
CA ILE A 232 -5.33 -18.11 0.48
C ILE A 232 -6.48 -18.99 -0.02
N LYS A 233 -6.27 -19.57 -1.21
CA LYS A 233 -7.28 -20.42 -1.87
C LYS A 233 -7.72 -21.57 -0.95
N LYS A 234 -9.03 -21.79 -0.86
CA LYS A 234 -9.72 -22.80 -0.02
C LYS A 234 -9.63 -22.59 1.50
N ARG A 235 -8.90 -21.57 1.97
CA ARG A 235 -8.72 -21.31 3.41
C ARG A 235 -9.45 -20.04 3.83
N THR A 236 -9.27 -18.96 3.06
CA THR A 236 -10.02 -17.72 3.24
C THR A 236 -11.50 -17.96 2.94
N SER A 237 -12.34 -17.73 3.95
CA SER A 237 -13.79 -17.93 3.87
C SER A 237 -14.49 -16.75 3.21
N LEU A 238 -14.01 -15.52 3.44
CA LEU A 238 -14.64 -14.31 2.95
C LEU A 238 -13.58 -13.27 2.55
N VAL A 239 -13.80 -12.59 1.43
CA VAL A 239 -12.99 -11.43 1.01
C VAL A 239 -13.88 -10.20 1.06
N VAL A 240 -13.47 -9.19 1.81
CA VAL A 240 -14.29 -8.00 2.10
C VAL A 240 -13.57 -6.74 1.61
N ALA A 241 -14.31 -5.84 1.00
CA ALA A 241 -13.80 -4.59 0.46
C ALA A 241 -14.85 -3.47 0.52
N ALA A 242 -14.39 -2.22 0.49
CA ALA A 242 -15.23 -1.05 0.25
C ALA A 242 -15.49 -0.83 -1.25
N SER A 243 -14.48 -1.09 -2.09
CA SER A 243 -14.55 -0.91 -3.54
C SER A 243 -13.69 -1.96 -4.25
N ALA A 244 -14.06 -2.34 -5.46
CA ALA A 244 -13.24 -3.19 -6.35
C ALA A 244 -12.53 -2.40 -7.46
N SER A 245 -12.42 -1.07 -7.32
CA SER A 245 -11.80 -0.20 -8.32
C SER A 245 -10.27 -0.24 -8.32
N ASP A 246 -9.65 -0.68 -7.23
CA ASP A 246 -8.19 -0.72 -7.14
C ASP A 246 -7.60 -1.93 -7.87
N LEU A 247 -6.37 -1.75 -8.38
CA LEU A 247 -5.66 -2.76 -9.15
C LEU A 247 -5.48 -4.09 -8.39
N ARG A 248 -5.40 -4.06 -7.05
CA ARG A 248 -5.24 -5.28 -6.26
C ARG A 248 -6.54 -6.08 -6.25
N SER A 249 -7.67 -5.43 -5.99
CA SER A 249 -8.99 -6.05 -6.06
C SER A 249 -9.31 -6.59 -7.45
N GLN A 250 -9.07 -5.80 -8.51
CA GLN A 250 -9.28 -6.24 -9.90
C GLN A 250 -8.41 -7.44 -10.28
N ASN A 251 -7.12 -7.41 -9.90
CA ASN A 251 -6.24 -8.55 -10.17
C ASN A 251 -6.67 -9.78 -9.38
N LEU A 252 -7.09 -9.63 -8.12
CA LEU A 252 -7.56 -10.75 -7.32
C LEU A 252 -8.83 -11.37 -7.92
N ALA A 253 -9.81 -10.55 -8.27
CA ALA A 253 -11.03 -10.98 -8.96
C ALA A 253 -10.71 -11.75 -10.24
N ARG A 254 -9.85 -11.20 -11.11
CA ARG A 254 -9.50 -11.81 -12.40
C ARG A 254 -8.69 -13.10 -12.27
N THR A 255 -7.68 -13.11 -11.40
CA THR A 255 -6.71 -14.21 -11.32
C THR A 255 -7.16 -15.34 -10.40
N ALA A 256 -7.77 -15.00 -9.26
CA ALA A 256 -8.22 -15.99 -8.29
C ALA A 256 -9.68 -16.40 -8.48
N GLN A 257 -10.47 -15.62 -9.23
CA GLN A 257 -11.91 -15.82 -9.44
C GLN A 257 -12.65 -16.01 -8.12
N VAL A 258 -12.58 -15.01 -7.25
CA VAL A 258 -13.14 -15.03 -5.91
C VAL A 258 -14.29 -14.04 -5.78
N ASP A 259 -15.24 -14.36 -4.92
CA ASP A 259 -16.28 -13.42 -4.53
C ASP A 259 -15.68 -12.33 -3.65
N ILE A 260 -15.82 -11.06 -4.06
CA ILE A 260 -15.44 -9.90 -3.25
C ILE A 260 -16.72 -9.26 -2.73
N VAL A 261 -16.86 -9.17 -1.42
CA VAL A 261 -18.09 -8.74 -0.75
C VAL A 261 -17.95 -7.30 -0.22
N LYS A 262 -18.99 -6.46 -0.38
CA LYS A 262 -19.12 -5.15 0.25
C LYS A 262 -19.05 -5.31 1.77
N TYR A 263 -18.29 -4.47 2.48
CA TYR A 263 -18.19 -4.58 3.94
C TYR A 263 -19.53 -4.39 4.67
N GLY A 264 -20.48 -3.66 4.07
CA GLY A 264 -21.84 -3.48 4.61
C GLY A 264 -22.57 -4.81 4.88
N TYR A 265 -22.24 -5.88 4.16
CA TYR A 265 -22.74 -7.23 4.43
C TYR A 265 -22.47 -7.69 5.87
N LEU A 266 -21.30 -7.34 6.42
CA LEU A 266 -20.94 -7.68 7.79
C LEU A 266 -21.85 -6.97 8.81
N PHE A 267 -22.11 -5.68 8.59
CA PHE A 267 -22.98 -4.89 9.47
C PHE A 267 -24.42 -5.37 9.42
N GLN A 268 -24.93 -5.69 8.22
CA GLN A 268 -26.28 -6.23 8.10
C GLN A 268 -26.40 -7.62 8.74
N SER A 269 -25.38 -8.47 8.59
CA SER A 269 -25.32 -9.76 9.28
C SER A 269 -25.24 -9.62 10.81
N GLU A 270 -24.65 -8.54 11.32
CA GLU A 270 -24.66 -8.22 12.75
C GLU A 270 -26.03 -7.81 13.24
N THR A 271 -26.72 -6.91 12.53
CA THR A 271 -28.08 -6.48 12.86
C THR A 271 -29.05 -7.66 12.93
N GLU A 272 -28.92 -8.61 11.99
CA GLU A 272 -29.73 -9.83 11.93
C GLU A 272 -29.24 -10.93 12.90
N GLY A 273 -28.10 -10.73 13.58
CA GLY A 273 -27.52 -11.69 14.52
C GLY A 273 -27.00 -12.99 13.88
N ARG A 274 -26.97 -13.09 12.55
CA ARG A 274 -26.53 -14.27 11.79
C ARG A 274 -25.92 -13.88 10.45
N LEU A 275 -25.01 -14.70 9.94
CA LEU A 275 -24.49 -14.51 8.58
C LEU A 275 -25.60 -14.71 7.56
N LEU A 276 -25.83 -13.67 6.77
CA LEU A 276 -26.84 -13.70 5.72
C LEU A 276 -26.36 -14.53 4.53
N PRO A 277 -27.25 -15.22 3.81
CA PRO A 277 -26.89 -15.78 2.51
C PRO A 277 -26.34 -14.68 1.58
N LEU A 278 -25.30 -15.01 0.80
CA LEU A 278 -24.76 -14.05 -0.17
C LEU A 278 -25.82 -13.75 -1.23
N GLN A 279 -25.97 -12.48 -1.55
CA GLN A 279 -26.87 -11.96 -2.58
C GLN A 279 -26.06 -11.05 -3.52
N PRO A 280 -26.49 -10.87 -4.79
CA PRO A 280 -25.80 -10.03 -5.76
C PRO A 280 -25.49 -8.61 -5.25
N ARG A 281 -26.43 -7.97 -4.54
CA ARG A 281 -26.26 -6.62 -3.96
C ARG A 281 -25.05 -6.48 -3.02
N PHE A 282 -24.64 -7.58 -2.37
CA PHE A 282 -23.49 -7.59 -1.47
C PHE A 282 -22.17 -7.83 -2.19
N LEU A 283 -22.16 -8.17 -3.47
CA LEU A 283 -20.95 -8.55 -4.20
C LEU A 283 -20.45 -7.40 -5.07
N LEU A 284 -19.18 -7.06 -4.89
CA LEU A 284 -18.42 -6.16 -5.78
C LEU A 284 -17.80 -6.93 -6.95
N SER A 285 -17.55 -8.22 -6.77
CA SER A 285 -17.08 -9.11 -7.82
C SER A 285 -17.58 -10.53 -7.54
N THR A 286 -17.95 -11.24 -8.59
CA THR A 286 -18.50 -12.59 -8.53
C THR A 286 -17.54 -13.58 -9.17
N SER A 287 -17.31 -14.69 -8.47
CA SER A 287 -16.64 -15.86 -9.02
C SER A 287 -17.53 -16.55 -10.05
N SER A 288 -16.91 -17.35 -10.92
CA SER A 288 -17.62 -18.09 -11.96
C SER A 288 -18.64 -19.09 -11.40
N ASP A 289 -18.34 -19.73 -10.27
CA ASP A 289 -19.23 -20.67 -9.57
C ASP A 289 -20.44 -19.94 -8.96
N THR A 290 -20.20 -18.87 -8.21
CA THR A 290 -21.29 -18.08 -7.60
C THR A 290 -22.17 -17.43 -8.65
N ALA A 291 -21.59 -16.93 -9.75
CA ALA A 291 -22.35 -16.38 -10.87
C ALA A 291 -23.27 -17.42 -11.54
N GLN A 292 -22.82 -18.67 -11.69
CA GLN A 292 -23.66 -19.76 -12.21
C GLN A 292 -24.83 -20.08 -11.29
N ARG A 293 -24.58 -20.12 -9.97
CA ARG A 293 -25.64 -20.33 -8.97
C ARG A 293 -26.67 -19.20 -8.99
N PHE A 294 -26.20 -17.96 -9.12
CA PHE A 294 -27.07 -16.78 -9.11
C PHE A 294 -27.91 -16.64 -10.37
N LYS A 295 -27.43 -17.10 -11.53
CA LYS A 295 -28.16 -17.03 -12.81
C LYS A 295 -29.57 -17.61 -12.76
N HIS A 296 -29.83 -18.59 -11.91
CA HIS A 296 -31.13 -19.24 -11.77
C HIS A 296 -32.02 -18.63 -10.66
N ALA A 297 -31.43 -17.81 -9.79
CA ALA A 297 -32.08 -17.28 -8.59
C ALA A 297 -32.35 -15.78 -8.68
N PHE A 298 -31.52 -15.04 -9.40
CA PHE A 298 -31.55 -13.59 -9.49
C PHE A 298 -31.53 -13.10 -10.94
N ASP A 299 -32.12 -11.93 -11.16
CA ASP A 299 -32.08 -11.24 -12.44
C ASP A 299 -30.75 -10.51 -12.68
N ARG A 300 -30.69 -9.72 -13.76
CA ARG A 300 -29.47 -8.96 -14.13
C ARG A 300 -29.15 -7.79 -13.21
N TRP A 301 -30.10 -7.35 -12.39
CA TRP A 301 -29.96 -6.23 -11.45
C TRP A 301 -29.85 -6.72 -9.99
N GLY A 302 -29.99 -8.01 -9.76
CA GLY A 302 -29.78 -8.64 -8.47
C GLY A 302 -31.06 -8.90 -7.68
N ASP A 303 -32.23 -8.72 -8.30
CA ASP A 303 -33.52 -9.01 -7.70
C ASP A 303 -33.82 -10.51 -7.76
N ALA A 304 -34.31 -11.08 -6.66
CA ALA A 304 -34.63 -12.50 -6.58
C ALA A 304 -35.93 -12.80 -7.34
N PHE A 305 -35.95 -13.89 -8.13
CA PHE A 305 -37.16 -14.27 -8.89
C PHE A 305 -38.33 -14.76 -8.00
N TYR A 306 -38.07 -15.06 -6.74
CA TYR A 306 -38.98 -15.76 -5.84
C TYR A 306 -39.33 -14.96 -4.58
N GLU A 307 -38.85 -13.73 -4.44
CA GLU A 307 -39.18 -12.84 -3.32
C GLU A 307 -39.87 -11.58 -3.82
N ASP A 308 -40.84 -11.09 -3.07
CA ASP A 308 -41.50 -9.82 -3.36
C ASP A 308 -40.54 -8.65 -3.06
N VAL A 309 -40.47 -7.69 -3.99
CA VAL A 309 -39.63 -6.51 -3.87
C VAL A 309 -40.24 -5.53 -2.85
N THR A 310 -39.46 -5.10 -1.85
CA THR A 310 -39.85 -4.02 -0.93
C THR A 310 -39.41 -2.65 -1.46
N PRO A 311 -40.02 -1.55 -1.00
CA PRO A 311 -39.59 -0.20 -1.39
C PRO A 311 -38.11 0.09 -1.12
N GLU A 312 -37.54 -0.53 -0.09
CA GLU A 312 -36.13 -0.42 0.30
C GLU A 312 -35.25 -1.21 -0.67
N THR A 313 -35.58 -2.48 -0.92
CA THR A 313 -34.80 -3.32 -1.85
C THR A 313 -34.84 -2.78 -3.28
N LEU A 314 -35.97 -2.19 -3.69
CA LEU A 314 -36.10 -1.54 -4.99
C LEU A 314 -35.20 -0.30 -5.11
N ARG A 315 -35.11 0.52 -4.05
CA ARG A 315 -34.21 1.69 -4.08
C ARG A 315 -32.76 1.25 -4.23
N GLU A 316 -32.36 0.22 -3.49
CA GLU A 316 -31.00 -0.33 -3.57
C GLU A 316 -30.69 -0.88 -4.97
N SER A 317 -31.60 -1.65 -5.58
CA SER A 317 -31.37 -2.21 -6.92
C SER A 317 -31.30 -1.12 -8.00
N MET A 318 -32.05 -0.02 -7.82
CA MET A 318 -32.02 1.13 -8.72
C MET A 318 -30.71 1.94 -8.63
N GLU A 319 -30.08 2.03 -7.46
CA GLU A 319 -28.79 2.74 -7.29
C GLU A 319 -27.64 2.06 -8.02
N ASP A 320 -27.68 0.73 -8.14
CA ASP A 320 -26.66 -0.08 -8.81
C ASP A 320 -26.87 -0.15 -10.35
N VAL A 321 -27.94 0.46 -10.91
CA VAL A 321 -28.15 0.54 -12.37
C VAL A 321 -27.23 1.60 -12.97
N ALA A 322 -26.36 1.19 -13.89
CA ALA A 322 -25.45 2.11 -14.56
C ALA A 322 -26.19 3.09 -15.48
N ASP A 323 -25.75 4.36 -15.51
CA ASP A 323 -26.31 5.40 -16.40
C ASP A 323 -26.32 4.99 -17.89
N ALA A 324 -25.37 4.15 -18.30
CA ALA A 324 -25.30 3.61 -19.66
C ALA A 324 -26.48 2.70 -20.00
N ASP A 325 -27.00 1.94 -19.02
CA ASP A 325 -28.19 1.11 -19.21
C ASP A 325 -29.46 1.97 -19.30
N LEU A 326 -29.56 3.06 -18.53
CA LEU A 326 -30.65 4.04 -18.64
C LEU A 326 -30.69 4.72 -20.01
N ALA A 327 -29.52 5.01 -20.58
CA ALA A 327 -29.40 5.58 -21.93
C ALA A 327 -29.82 4.62 -23.05
N SER A 328 -29.85 3.30 -22.78
CA SER A 328 -30.23 2.27 -23.75
C SER A 328 -31.74 2.02 -23.86
N ILE A 329 -32.56 2.66 -23.02
CA ILE A 329 -34.01 2.48 -23.00
C ILE A 329 -34.64 2.96 -24.31
N SER A 330 -35.45 2.11 -24.94
CA SER A 330 -36.10 2.43 -26.21
C SER A 330 -37.09 3.59 -26.09
N GLU A 331 -37.13 4.42 -27.12
CA GLU A 331 -37.99 5.61 -27.14
C GLU A 331 -39.48 5.26 -27.18
N ASP A 332 -39.84 4.12 -27.76
CA ASP A 332 -41.19 3.53 -27.73
C ASP A 332 -41.65 3.19 -26.30
N CYS A 333 -40.75 2.66 -25.46
CA CYS A 333 -41.05 2.35 -24.06
C CYS A 333 -41.36 3.63 -23.26
N LEU A 334 -40.55 4.67 -23.45
CA LEU A 334 -40.76 5.98 -22.81
C LEU A 334 -42.06 6.64 -23.27
N GLN A 335 -42.40 6.53 -24.56
CA GLN A 335 -43.67 7.04 -25.08
C GLN A 335 -44.87 6.32 -24.45
N ARG A 336 -44.85 4.99 -24.37
CA ARG A 336 -45.91 4.19 -23.72
C ARG A 336 -46.08 4.54 -22.25
N LEU A 337 -44.97 4.70 -21.51
CA LEU A 337 -45.00 5.11 -20.10
C LEU A 337 -45.57 6.51 -19.92
N SER A 338 -45.20 7.47 -20.77
CA SER A 338 -45.72 8.85 -20.71
C SER A 338 -47.21 8.95 -21.01
N ALA A 339 -47.74 8.05 -21.86
CA ALA A 339 -49.16 7.97 -22.19
C ALA A 339 -49.99 7.23 -21.12
N HIS A 340 -49.34 6.52 -20.18
CA HIS A 340 -50.04 5.74 -19.17
C HIS A 340 -50.69 6.65 -18.10
N PRO A 341 -51.99 6.45 -17.75
CA PRO A 341 -52.74 7.35 -16.86
C PRO A 341 -52.10 7.58 -15.48
N ARG A 342 -51.34 6.59 -14.96
CA ARG A 342 -50.64 6.66 -13.67
C ARG A 342 -49.28 7.37 -13.72
N PHE A 343 -48.64 7.45 -14.89
CA PHE A 343 -47.24 7.87 -15.02
C PHE A 343 -47.09 9.14 -15.88
N ARG A 344 -48.15 9.96 -16.00
CA ARG A 344 -48.25 11.23 -16.78
C ARG A 344 -47.13 12.24 -16.45
N LYS A 345 -45.91 11.91 -16.85
CA LYS A 345 -44.70 12.71 -16.78
C LYS A 345 -44.16 12.80 -18.21
N SER A 346 -43.56 13.94 -18.54
CA SER A 346 -42.92 14.12 -19.84
C SER A 346 -41.81 13.09 -20.02
N THR A 347 -41.58 12.63 -21.25
CA THR A 347 -40.47 11.73 -21.61
C THR A 347 -39.11 12.29 -21.18
N GLN A 348 -38.93 13.62 -21.19
CA GLN A 348 -37.74 14.28 -20.63
C GLN A 348 -37.63 14.17 -19.11
N THR A 349 -38.75 14.13 -18.39
CA THR A 349 -38.78 13.93 -16.94
C THR A 349 -38.53 12.47 -16.58
N LEU A 350 -39.01 11.53 -17.41
CA LEU A 350 -38.79 10.08 -17.22
C LEU A 350 -37.33 9.66 -17.47
N ARG A 351 -36.58 10.39 -18.30
CA ARG A 351 -35.13 10.17 -18.49
C ARG A 351 -34.25 10.76 -17.38
N LYS A 352 -34.82 11.55 -16.47
CA LYS A 352 -34.10 12.25 -15.38
C LYS A 352 -34.44 11.72 -13.99
N LEU A 353 -35.41 10.81 -13.91
CA LEU A 353 -35.72 10.00 -12.73
C LEU A 353 -34.84 8.75 -12.77
#